data_AF-A0A5C6E6K9-F1
#
_entry.id   AF-A0A5C6E6K9-F1
#
_cell.length_a   1.000
_cell.length_b   1.000
_cell.length_c   1.000
_cell.angle_alpha   90.00
_cell.angle_beta   90.00
_cell.angle_gamma   90.00
#
_symmetry.space_group_name_H-M   'P 1'
#
loop_
_entity.id
_entity.type
_entity.pdbx_description
1 polymer ?
#
loop_
_entity_poly.entity_id
_entity_poly.type
_entity_poly.pdbx_seq_one_letter_code
_entity_poly.pdbx_strand_id
1 'polypeptide(L)'
;MPYELPHPEAAVPKLDPNQIPTSLHSLIYYAELYGISDDGYRQQVLDALNDVERDEFTVSVALFDEQLDAWLAGPDADSLRPTKEYIAFSAMRMAADTL
;
A
#
# COMPACT_ATOMS: atom_id res chain seq x y z
N MET A 1 5.23 -17.69 -21.40
CA MET A 1 4.11 -16.83 -21.84
C MET A 1 4.72 -15.48 -22.16
N PRO A 2 4.45 -14.83 -23.30
CA PRO A 2 4.88 -13.45 -23.47
C PRO A 2 4.13 -12.58 -22.45
N TYR A 3 4.86 -11.80 -21.67
CA TYR A 3 4.28 -10.86 -20.69
C TYR A 3 3.58 -9.74 -21.46
N GLU A 4 2.25 -9.69 -21.42
CA GLU A 4 1.49 -8.53 -21.88
C GLU A 4 1.57 -7.44 -20.80
N LEU A 5 1.98 -6.23 -21.22
CA LEU A 5 2.07 -5.06 -20.36
C LEU A 5 0.86 -4.14 -20.60
N PRO A 6 0.31 -3.50 -19.54
CA PRO A 6 0.69 -3.69 -18.13
C PRO A 6 0.18 -5.03 -17.58
N HIS A 7 1.03 -5.72 -16.81
CA HIS A 7 0.66 -6.98 -16.15
C HIS A 7 -0.46 -6.69 -15.14
N PRO A 8 -1.46 -7.58 -14.96
CA PRO A 8 -2.55 -7.36 -14.01
C PRO A 8 -2.09 -7.07 -12.58
N GLU A 9 -0.92 -7.59 -12.19
CA GLU A 9 -0.30 -7.37 -10.86
C GLU A 9 0.36 -6.00 -10.72
N ALA A 10 0.59 -5.28 -11.83
CA ALA A 10 1.03 -3.89 -11.83
C ALA A 10 -0.16 -2.91 -11.69
N ALA A 11 -1.40 -3.41 -11.67
CA ALA A 11 -2.57 -2.57 -11.53
C ALA A 11 -2.64 -2.00 -10.11
N VAL A 12 -2.77 -0.68 -10.04
CA VAL A 12 -3.08 0.03 -8.79
C VAL A 12 -4.34 -0.56 -8.14
N PRO A 13 -4.30 -0.95 -6.86
CA PRO A 13 -5.46 -1.53 -6.20
C PRO A 13 -6.55 -0.46 -6.09
N LYS A 14 -7.76 -0.75 -6.57
CA LYS A 14 -8.93 0.11 -6.34
C LYS A 14 -9.59 -0.27 -5.02
N LEU A 15 -9.52 0.61 -4.03
CA LEU A 15 -9.89 0.31 -2.66
C LEU A 15 -11.35 0.67 -2.36
N ASP A 16 -12.01 -0.12 -1.51
CA ASP A 16 -13.32 0.21 -0.95
C ASP A 16 -13.14 0.89 0.43
N PRO A 17 -13.46 2.19 0.57
CA PRO A 17 -13.34 2.90 1.85
C PRO A 17 -14.14 2.25 2.99
N ASN A 18 -15.19 1.47 2.69
CA ASN A 18 -16.00 0.81 3.71
C ASN A 18 -15.28 -0.39 4.37
N GLN A 19 -14.23 -0.91 3.73
CA GLN A 19 -13.39 -1.97 4.28
C GLN A 19 -12.20 -1.41 5.06
N ILE A 20 -12.08 -0.08 5.17
CA ILE A 20 -10.93 0.61 5.76
C ILE A 20 -11.42 1.41 6.97
N PRO A 21 -10.72 1.36 8.12
CA PRO A 21 -10.99 2.24 9.24
C PRO A 21 -10.99 3.71 8.82
N THR A 22 -11.97 4.49 9.28
CA THR A 22 -12.11 5.91 8.92
C THR A 22 -10.86 6.73 9.25
N SER A 23 -10.12 6.36 10.30
CA SER A 23 -8.85 6.99 10.67
C SER A 23 -7.76 6.86 9.60
N LEU A 24 -7.84 5.85 8.74
CA LEU A 24 -6.86 5.54 7.70
C LEU A 24 -7.32 5.99 6.31
N HIS A 25 -8.49 6.62 6.18
CA HIS A 25 -9.03 7.05 4.88
C HIS A 25 -8.10 8.03 4.15
N SER A 26 -7.37 8.86 4.89
CA SER A 26 -6.37 9.78 4.32
C SER A 26 -5.23 9.07 3.59
N LEU A 27 -4.95 7.81 3.93
CA LEU A 27 -3.91 7.00 3.31
C LEU A 27 -4.41 6.22 2.09
N ILE A 28 -5.72 6.22 1.79
CA ILE A 28 -6.27 5.50 0.64
C ILE A 28 -5.54 5.90 -0.63
N TYR A 29 -5.33 7.20 -0.85
CA TYR A 29 -4.60 7.70 -2.02
C TYR A 29 -3.21 7.07 -2.16
N TYR A 30 -2.46 7.01 -1.06
CA TYR A 30 -1.12 6.41 -1.06
C TYR A 30 -1.16 4.89 -1.21
N ALA A 31 -2.17 4.22 -0.64
CA ALA A 31 -2.35 2.78 -0.80
C ALA A 31 -2.76 2.41 -2.23
N GLU A 32 -3.52 3.25 -2.93
CA GLU A 32 -3.81 3.05 -4.35
C GLU A 32 -2.56 3.26 -5.22
N LEU A 33 -1.67 4.19 -4.88
CA LEU A 33 -0.45 4.45 -5.67
C LEU A 33 0.71 3.48 -5.39
N TYR A 34 0.96 3.19 -4.11
CA TYR A 34 2.15 2.48 -3.65
C TYR A 34 1.85 1.12 -3.02
N GLY A 35 0.57 0.79 -2.83
CA GLY A 35 0.11 -0.50 -2.29
C GLY A 35 0.11 -1.64 -3.29
N ILE A 36 1.04 -1.63 -4.24
CA ILE A 36 1.18 -2.70 -5.24
C ILE A 36 1.70 -3.95 -4.53
N SER A 37 0.98 -5.07 -4.67
CA SER A 37 1.30 -6.32 -3.96
C SER A 37 2.61 -6.95 -4.43
N ASP A 38 2.87 -6.88 -5.73
CA ASP A 38 4.12 -7.35 -6.34
C ASP A 38 5.27 -6.38 -6.02
N ASP A 39 6.36 -6.93 -5.49
CA ASP A 39 7.51 -6.16 -5.05
C ASP A 39 8.31 -5.54 -6.22
N GLY A 40 8.40 -6.22 -7.35
CA GLY A 40 9.05 -5.75 -8.56
C GLY A 40 8.35 -4.51 -9.14
N TYR A 41 7.03 -4.58 -9.31
CA TYR A 41 6.25 -3.43 -9.78
C TYR A 41 6.21 -2.29 -8.76
N ARG A 42 6.11 -2.60 -7.46
CA ARG A 42 6.19 -1.59 -6.40
C ARG A 42 7.53 -0.85 -6.45
N GLN A 43 8.64 -1.57 -6.58
CA GLN A 43 9.97 -0.95 -6.65
C GLN A 43 10.11 -0.01 -7.86
N GLN A 44 9.57 -0.38 -9.02
CA GLN A 44 9.60 0.49 -10.21
C GLN A 44 8.89 1.84 -9.98
N VAL A 45 7.78 1.84 -9.22
CA VAL A 45 7.08 3.08 -8.87
C VAL A 45 7.89 3.90 -7.86
N LEU A 46 8.49 3.25 -6.87
CA LEU A 46 9.33 3.92 -5.87
C LEU A 46 10.59 4.54 -6.47
N ASP A 47 11.23 3.84 -7.43
CA ASP A 47 12.42 4.32 -8.13
C ASP A 47 12.14 5.60 -8.95
N ALA A 48 10.89 5.79 -9.38
CA ALA A 48 10.45 6.96 -10.13
C ALA A 48 10.17 8.18 -9.24
N LEU A 49 10.04 8.01 -7.91
CA LEU A 49 9.78 9.11 -6.98
C LEU A 49 11.01 10.01 -6.83
N ASN A 50 10.78 11.31 -6.81
CA ASN A 50 11.79 12.27 -6.42
C ASN A 50 11.92 12.37 -4.88
N ASP A 51 13.01 12.98 -4.40
CA ASP A 51 13.32 13.04 -2.96
C ASP A 51 12.20 13.71 -2.13
N VAL A 52 11.54 14.74 -2.68
CA VAL A 52 10.44 15.43 -1.99
C VAL A 52 9.22 14.52 -1.86
N GLU A 53 8.86 13.81 -2.94
CA GLU A 53 7.73 12.87 -2.93
C GLU A 53 7.97 11.70 -1.97
N ARG A 54 9.23 11.22 -1.88
CA ARG A 54 9.62 10.18 -0.92
C ARG A 54 9.46 10.66 0.51
N ASP A 55 10.02 11.83 0.85
CA ASP A 55 9.93 12.39 2.19
C ASP A 55 8.47 12.65 2.59
N GLU A 56 7.67 13.24 1.70
CA GLU A 56 6.24 13.48 1.94
C GLU A 56 5.47 12.18 2.17
N PHE A 57 5.73 11.16 1.37
CA PHE A 57 5.11 9.84 1.51
C PHE A 57 5.49 9.18 2.83
N THR A 58 6.78 9.06 3.14
CA THR A 58 7.27 8.40 4.36
C THR A 58 6.77 9.12 5.61
N VAL A 59 6.81 10.45 5.64
CA VAL A 59 6.25 11.24 6.76
C VAL A 59 4.74 11.03 6.86
N SER A 60 4.02 11.05 5.74
CA SER A 60 2.57 10.85 5.74
C SER A 60 2.18 9.48 6.30
N VAL A 61 2.90 8.41 5.96
CA VAL A 61 2.65 7.06 6.47
C VAL A 61 3.00 6.97 7.96
N ALA A 62 4.15 7.52 8.36
CA ALA A 62 4.62 7.49 9.75
C ALA A 62 3.67 8.19 10.73
N LEU A 63 2.92 9.22 10.29
CA LEU A 63 1.92 9.89 11.12
C LEU A 63 0.77 8.97 11.58
N PHE A 64 0.57 7.83 10.91
CA PHE A 64 -0.49 6.87 11.21
C PHE A 64 0.05 5.52 11.71
N ASP A 65 1.33 5.43 12.07
CA ASP A 65 2.00 4.15 12.37
C ASP A 65 1.26 3.34 13.45
N GLU A 66 0.83 3.98 14.54
CA GLU A 66 0.04 3.31 15.59
C GLU A 66 -1.32 2.78 15.08
N GLN A 67 -1.99 3.52 14.20
CA GLN A 67 -3.28 3.10 13.65
C GLN A 67 -3.12 2.00 12.61
N LEU A 68 -2.03 2.05 11.83
CA LEU A 68 -1.63 0.99 10.90
C LEU A 68 -1.30 -0.28 11.67
N ASP A 69 -0.49 -0.20 12.73
CA ASP A 69 -0.19 -1.34 13.61
C ASP A 69 -1.46 -1.97 14.18
N ALA A 70 -2.32 -1.15 14.79
CA ALA A 70 -3.53 -1.64 15.43
C ALA A 70 -4.47 -2.36 14.44
N TRP A 71 -4.56 -1.87 13.20
CA TRP A 71 -5.42 -2.48 12.20
C TRP A 71 -4.77 -3.66 11.47
N LEU A 72 -3.51 -3.53 11.07
CA LEU A 72 -2.78 -4.57 10.33
C LEU A 72 -2.43 -5.78 11.20
N ALA A 73 -2.33 -5.62 12.53
CA ALA A 73 -2.28 -6.73 13.49
C ALA A 73 -3.66 -7.25 13.90
N GLY A 74 -4.73 -6.77 13.26
CA GLY A 74 -6.11 -7.15 13.53
C GLY A 74 -6.52 -8.49 12.89
N PRO A 75 -7.84 -8.77 12.82
CA PRO A 75 -8.36 -10.07 12.38
C PRO A 75 -7.93 -10.53 10.99
N ASP A 76 -7.65 -9.59 10.08
CA ASP A 76 -7.19 -9.92 8.72
C ASP A 76 -5.75 -10.47 8.69
N ALA A 77 -4.95 -10.27 9.75
CA ALA A 77 -3.58 -10.80 9.85
C ALA A 77 -3.54 -12.33 9.87
N ASP A 78 -4.55 -12.95 10.48
CA ASP A 78 -4.69 -14.41 10.57
C ASP A 78 -5.60 -14.98 9.46
N SER A 79 -6.10 -14.13 8.56
CA SER A 79 -7.04 -14.54 7.52
C SER A 79 -6.33 -15.31 6.42
N LEU A 80 -6.88 -16.47 6.05
CA LEU A 80 -6.46 -17.21 4.84
C LEU A 80 -6.86 -16.51 3.53
N ARG A 81 -7.68 -15.46 3.64
CA ARG A 81 -8.18 -14.66 2.51
C ARG A 81 -8.22 -13.19 2.94
N PRO A 82 -7.07 -12.53 3.08
CA PRO A 82 -7.03 -11.12 3.45
C PRO A 82 -7.75 -10.29 2.40
N THR A 83 -8.34 -9.17 2.83
CA THR A 83 -8.98 -8.22 1.94
C THR A 83 -7.95 -7.55 1.02
N LYS A 84 -8.38 -7.06 -0.14
CA LYS A 84 -7.48 -6.32 -1.04
C LYS A 84 -6.96 -5.04 -0.38
N GLU A 85 -7.77 -4.44 0.50
CA GLU A 85 -7.41 -3.28 1.30
C GLU A 85 -6.30 -3.59 2.30
N TYR A 86 -6.43 -4.71 3.03
CA TYR A 86 -5.38 -5.17 3.92
C TYR A 86 -4.06 -5.38 3.16
N ILE A 87 -4.10 -6.06 2.01
CA ILE A 87 -2.92 -6.30 1.18
C ILE A 87 -2.30 -4.98 0.72
N ALA A 88 -3.11 -4.05 0.19
CA ALA A 88 -2.62 -2.78 -0.32
C ALA A 88 -1.99 -1.90 0.76
N PHE A 89 -2.59 -1.82 1.94
CA PHE A 89 -2.02 -1.07 3.06
C PHE A 89 -0.76 -1.72 3.63
N SER A 90 -0.70 -3.06 3.65
CA SER A 90 0.51 -3.80 4.03
C SER A 90 1.65 -3.53 3.03
N ALA A 91 1.34 -3.58 1.74
CA ALA A 91 2.28 -3.28 0.66
C ALA A 91 2.76 -1.82 0.70
N MET A 92 1.86 -0.87 0.93
CA MET A 92 2.17 0.53 1.07
C MET A 92 3.10 0.79 2.27
N ARG A 93 2.85 0.14 3.42
CA ARG A 93 3.73 0.26 4.59
C ARG A 93 5.13 -0.27 4.29
N MET A 94 5.23 -1.46 3.68
CA MET A 94 6.53 -2.00 3.24
C MET A 94 7.22 -1.05 2.24
N ALA A 95 6.46 -0.37 1.39
CA ALA A 95 6.99 0.64 0.47
C ALA A 95 7.65 1.80 1.23
N ALA A 96 6.96 2.33 2.25
CA ALA A 96 7.47 3.42 3.09
C ALA A 96 8.71 3.00 3.89
N ASP A 97 8.76 1.76 4.38
CA ASP A 97 9.90 1.22 5.14
C ASP A 97 11.15 0.96 4.28
N THR A 98 10.99 0.89 2.94
CA THR A 98 12.08 0.61 1.99
C THR A 98 12.80 1.88 1.52
N LEU A 99 12.17 3.05 1.69
CA LEU A 99 12.70 4.36 1.31
C LEU A 99 13.61 4.95 2.40
#